data_AF-A0A7R9YUE9-F1
#
_entry.id   AF-A0A7R9YUE9-F1
#
_cell.length_a   1.000
_cell.length_b   1.000
_cell.length_c   1.000
_cell.angle_alpha   90.00
_cell.angle_beta   90.00
_cell.angle_gamma   90.00
#
_symmetry.space_group_name_H-M   'P 1'
#
loop_
_entity.id
_entity.type
_entity.pdbx_description
1 polymer ?
#
loop_
_entity_poly.entity_id
_entity_poly.type
_entity_poly.pdbx_seq_one_letter_code
_entity_poly.pdbx_strand_id
1 'polypeptide(L)'
;CSLGKCKISACRYGLPRLLTGAILAHELMHAWLRMRNVAGLEPQVEEGLCQLMAVLWLDKEHNALVGDDMQQRLNSYFAYQIRQDQSEVYGDGFRIAYDAFQRGGGGMRGLASVVNSVLRTGRLQ
;
A
#
# COMPACT_ATOMS: atom_id res chain seq x y z
N CYS A 1 8.76 5.17 15.94
CA CYS A 1 9.82 4.60 16.81
C CYS A 1 9.45 3.14 17.02
N SER A 2 10.08 2.11 16.44
CA SER A 2 11.32 1.89 15.69
C SER A 2 11.37 2.56 14.30
N LEU A 3 11.96 3.77 14.26
CA LEU A 3 12.22 4.53 13.04
C LEU A 3 13.58 4.11 12.45
N GLY A 4 13.67 2.88 11.98
CA GLY A 4 14.85 2.35 11.29
C GLY A 4 14.75 2.59 9.79
N LYS A 5 15.33 3.70 9.31
CA LYS A 5 15.47 4.15 7.91
C LYS A 5 14.26 4.90 7.36
N CYS A 6 14.30 6.20 7.60
CA CYS A 6 13.41 7.22 7.09
C CYS A 6 13.25 7.16 5.54
N LYS A 7 12.20 6.51 5.03
CA LYS A 7 11.73 6.68 3.63
C LYS A 7 11.12 8.07 3.39
N ILE A 8 10.71 8.77 4.45
CA ILE A 8 10.15 10.14 4.40
C ILE A 8 11.20 11.19 4.01
N SER A 9 12.50 10.89 4.12
CA SER A 9 13.59 11.79 3.69
C SER A 9 13.49 12.21 2.21
N ALA A 10 12.88 11.38 1.37
CA ALA A 10 12.75 11.64 -0.06
C ALA A 10 11.71 12.73 -0.38
N CYS A 11 10.82 13.05 0.56
CA CYS A 11 9.90 14.19 0.43
C CYS A 11 10.64 15.56 0.47
N ARG A 12 11.91 15.57 0.92
CA ARG A 12 12.74 16.79 1.05
C ARG A 12 13.50 17.16 -0.24
N TYR A 13 13.53 16.29 -1.27
CA TYR A 13 14.29 16.50 -2.52
C TYR A 13 13.50 16.33 -3.82
N GLY A 14 12.16 16.47 -3.78
CA GLY A 14 11.34 16.58 -4.99
C GLY A 14 11.04 15.26 -5.70
N LEU A 15 10.52 14.26 -4.97
CA LEU A 15 9.93 13.08 -5.58
C LEU A 15 8.74 13.46 -6.49
N PRO A 16 8.54 12.78 -7.64
CA PRO A 16 7.33 12.95 -8.43
C PRO A 16 6.07 12.79 -7.57
N ARG A 17 5.06 13.64 -7.80
CA ARG A 17 3.79 13.67 -7.04
C ARG A 17 3.22 12.27 -6.79
N LEU A 18 3.28 11.42 -7.81
CA LEU A 18 2.78 10.05 -7.78
C LEU A 18 3.53 9.15 -6.80
N LEU A 19 4.86 9.18 -6.82
CA LEU A 19 5.66 8.39 -5.90
C LEU A 19 5.49 8.88 -4.46
N THR A 20 5.43 10.21 -4.28
CA THR A 20 5.17 10.81 -2.97
C THR A 20 3.81 10.38 -2.43
N GLY A 21 2.75 10.44 -3.24
CA GLY A 21 1.41 10.05 -2.81
C GLY A 21 1.30 8.56 -2.50
N ALA A 22 1.95 7.69 -3.26
CA ALA A 22 2.01 6.25 -2.97
C ALA A 22 2.72 5.96 -1.63
N ILE A 23 3.86 6.61 -1.38
CA ILE A 23 4.58 6.50 -0.10
C ILE A 23 3.71 7.03 1.04
N LEU A 24 3.05 8.17 0.86
CA LEU A 24 2.16 8.71 1.89
C LEU A 24 1.00 7.77 2.20
N ALA A 25 0.37 7.16 1.19
CA ALA A 25 -0.70 6.19 1.39
C ALA A 25 -0.21 4.97 2.18
N HIS A 26 1.00 4.49 1.91
CA HIS A 26 1.66 3.42 2.67
C HIS A 26 1.87 3.82 4.15
N GLU A 27 2.52 4.95 4.40
CA GLU A 27 2.85 5.40 5.76
C GLU A 27 1.60 5.81 6.57
N LEU A 28 0.56 6.31 5.91
CA LEU A 28 -0.72 6.61 6.57
C LEU A 28 -1.44 5.33 7.01
N MET A 29 -1.29 4.22 6.30
CA MET A 29 -1.83 2.93 6.72
C MET A 29 -1.13 2.43 7.99
N HIS A 30 0.20 2.56 8.05
CA HIS A 30 0.98 2.32 9.28
C HIS A 30 0.47 3.17 10.44
N ALA A 31 0.30 4.47 10.23
CA ALA A 31 -0.20 5.39 11.25
C ALA A 31 -1.62 5.02 11.70
N TRP A 32 -2.48 4.62 10.76
CA TRP A 32 -3.86 4.22 11.06
C TRP A 32 -3.94 2.97 11.93
N LEU A 33 -3.14 1.93 11.67
CA LEU A 33 -3.09 0.74 12.54
C LEU A 33 -2.70 1.13 13.97
N ARG A 34 -1.71 2.01 14.11
CA ARG A 34 -1.24 2.50 15.41
C ARG A 34 -2.32 3.32 16.14
N MET A 35 -3.08 4.17 15.44
CA MET A 35 -4.22 4.89 16.02
C MET A 35 -5.34 3.95 16.48
N ARG A 36 -5.46 2.76 15.86
CA ARG A 36 -6.41 1.71 16.25
C ARG A 36 -5.88 0.80 17.36
N ASN A 37 -4.72 1.14 17.95
CA ASN A 37 -4.04 0.35 18.97
C ASN A 37 -3.70 -1.08 18.49
N VAL A 38 -3.46 -1.24 17.20
CA VAL A 38 -2.96 -2.48 16.60
C VAL A 38 -1.46 -2.35 16.41
N ALA A 39 -0.70 -3.20 17.10
CA ALA A 39 0.75 -3.24 17.06
C ALA A 39 1.23 -4.70 17.18
N GLY A 40 2.46 -4.97 16.74
CA GLY A 40 3.05 -6.31 16.82
C GLY A 40 2.47 -7.30 15.81
N LEU A 41 1.92 -6.81 14.70
CA LEU A 41 1.59 -7.66 13.56
C LEU A 41 2.86 -8.28 12.98
N GLU A 42 2.71 -9.43 12.33
CA GLU A 42 3.79 -9.98 11.53
C GLU A 42 4.19 -8.97 10.45
N PRO A 43 5.50 -8.72 10.22
CA PRO A 43 5.94 -7.71 9.25
C PRO A 43 5.33 -7.90 7.87
N GLN A 44 5.17 -9.15 7.42
CA GLN A 44 4.56 -9.46 6.13
C GLN A 44 3.08 -9.02 6.04
N VAL A 45 2.34 -9.13 7.15
CA VAL A 45 0.94 -8.67 7.22
C VAL A 45 0.86 -7.15 7.22
N GLU A 46 1.66 -6.50 8.08
CA GLU A 46 1.65 -5.04 8.23
C GLU A 46 2.09 -4.36 6.93
N GLU A 47 3.25 -4.76 6.39
CA GLU A 47 3.79 -4.19 5.16
C GLU A 47 2.95 -4.56 3.94
N GLY A 48 2.39 -5.78 3.89
CA GLY A 48 1.50 -6.20 2.82
C GLY A 48 0.25 -5.34 2.71
N LEU A 49 -0.39 -5.04 3.84
CA LEU A 49 -1.54 -4.13 3.90
C LEU A 49 -1.16 -2.68 3.52
N CYS A 50 0.02 -2.22 3.94
CA CYS A 50 0.50 -0.88 3.58
C CYS A 50 0.85 -0.76 2.10
N GLN A 51 1.43 -1.80 1.48
CA GLN A 51 1.66 -1.87 0.04
C GLN A 51 0.34 -1.93 -0.76
N LEU A 52 -0.66 -2.66 -0.26
CA LEU A 52 -2.00 -2.67 -0.85
C LEU A 52 -2.57 -1.25 -0.93
N MET A 53 -2.47 -0.47 0.16
CA MET A 53 -2.95 0.92 0.17
C MET A 53 -2.21 1.82 -0.82
N ALA A 54 -0.90 1.65 -0.96
CA ALA A 54 -0.11 2.39 -1.95
C ALA A 54 -0.59 2.09 -3.39
N VAL A 55 -0.82 0.82 -3.71
CA VAL A 55 -1.29 0.39 -5.04
C VAL A 55 -2.71 0.87 -5.31
N LEU A 56 -3.64 0.77 -4.34
CA LEU A 56 -5.01 1.27 -4.51
C LEU A 56 -5.04 2.78 -4.73
N TRP A 57 -4.14 3.53 -4.09
CA TRP A 57 -3.98 4.96 -4.36
C TRP A 57 -3.48 5.21 -5.78
N LEU A 58 -2.45 4.47 -6.24
CA LEU A 58 -1.93 4.57 -7.60
C LEU A 58 -2.99 4.22 -8.65
N ASP A 59 -3.73 3.13 -8.48
CA ASP A 59 -4.80 2.71 -9.39
C ASP A 59 -5.90 3.79 -9.48
N LYS A 60 -6.24 4.45 -8.36
CA LYS A 60 -7.19 5.58 -8.35
C LYS A 60 -6.64 6.77 -9.13
N GLU A 61 -5.39 7.14 -8.89
CA GLU A 61 -4.76 8.26 -9.60
C GLU A 61 -4.59 7.98 -11.10
N HIS A 62 -4.32 6.73 -11.50
CA HIS A 62 -4.20 6.35 -12.91
C HIS A 62 -5.46 6.72 -13.69
N ASN A 63 -6.63 6.43 -13.12
CA ASN A 63 -7.92 6.80 -13.72
C ASN A 63 -8.16 8.31 -13.77
N ALA A 64 -7.58 9.08 -12.85
CA ALA A 64 -7.69 10.54 -12.82
C ALA A 64 -6.73 11.24 -13.81
N LEU A 65 -5.72 10.52 -14.31
CA LEU A 65 -4.69 11.05 -15.21
C LEU A 65 -4.99 10.81 -16.70
N VAL A 66 -6.18 10.27 -17.02
CA VAL A 66 -6.58 10.03 -18.42
C VAL A 66 -6.46 11.34 -19.22
N GLY A 67 -5.62 11.33 -20.26
CA GLY A 67 -5.27 12.50 -21.07
C GLY A 67 -3.86 13.05 -20.82
N ASP A 68 -3.18 12.64 -19.76
CA ASP A 68 -1.75 12.89 -19.52
C ASP A 68 -0.96 11.56 -19.63
N ASP A 69 -0.48 11.26 -20.84
CA ASP A 69 0.19 9.99 -21.16
C ASP A 69 1.48 9.77 -20.35
N MET A 70 2.22 10.84 -20.08
CA MET A 70 3.49 10.75 -19.35
C MET A 70 3.23 10.39 -17.88
N GLN A 71 2.28 11.09 -17.23
CA GLN A 71 1.93 10.79 -15.84
C GLN A 71 1.26 9.43 -15.71
N GLN A 72 0.44 9.01 -16.67
CA GLN A 72 -0.15 7.66 -16.67
C GLN A 72 0.92 6.57 -16.76
N ARG A 73 1.89 6.70 -17.67
CA ARG A 73 3.01 5.73 -17.78
C ARG A 73 3.85 5.69 -16.50
N LEU A 74 4.13 6.86 -15.91
CA LEU A 74 4.87 6.94 -14.66
C LEU A 74 4.11 6.28 -13.50
N ASN A 75 2.79 6.48 -13.43
CA ASN A 75 1.92 5.80 -12.46
C ASN A 75 1.99 4.27 -12.63
N SER A 76 1.79 3.78 -13.87
CA SER A 76 1.85 2.35 -14.18
C SER A 76 3.20 1.74 -13.80
N TYR A 77 4.30 2.48 -14.01
CA TYR A 77 5.63 2.04 -13.61
C TYR A 77 5.75 1.84 -12.08
N PHE A 78 5.30 2.80 -11.28
CA PHE A 78 5.34 2.66 -9.81
C PHE A 78 4.44 1.53 -9.31
N ALA A 79 3.23 1.39 -9.88
CA ALA A 79 2.34 0.29 -9.53
C ALA A 79 2.97 -1.07 -9.90
N TYR A 80 3.60 -1.15 -11.07
CA TYR A 80 4.33 -2.33 -11.52
C TYR A 80 5.46 -2.71 -10.56
N GLN A 81 6.26 -1.74 -10.11
CA GLN A 81 7.36 -1.99 -9.17
C GLN A 81 6.88 -2.64 -7.87
N ILE A 82 5.75 -2.17 -7.31
CA ILE A 82 5.18 -2.78 -6.09
C ILE A 82 4.65 -4.18 -6.38
N ARG A 83 3.93 -4.36 -7.49
CA ARG A 83 3.32 -5.65 -7.87
C ARG A 83 4.36 -6.75 -8.16
N GLN A 84 5.51 -6.37 -8.70
CA GLN A 84 6.59 -7.29 -9.07
C GLN A 84 7.71 -7.37 -8.04
N ASP A 85 7.56 -6.73 -6.87
CA ASP A 85 8.54 -6.85 -5.79
C ASP A 85 8.71 -8.32 -5.39
N GLN A 86 9.95 -8.81 -5.39
CA GLN A 86 10.29 -10.21 -5.10
C GLN A 86 10.62 -10.46 -3.62
N SER A 87 10.57 -9.42 -2.78
CA SER A 87 10.83 -9.57 -1.36
C SER A 87 9.72 -10.36 -0.67
N GLU A 88 10.11 -11.19 0.28
CA GLU A 88 9.19 -12.01 1.07
C GLU A 88 8.25 -11.14 1.92
N VAL A 89 8.77 -10.08 2.55
CA VAL A 89 7.97 -9.23 3.43
C VAL A 89 7.06 -8.28 2.64
N TYR A 90 7.61 -7.52 1.68
CA TYR A 90 6.83 -6.49 0.98
C TYR A 90 6.11 -7.06 -0.24
N GLY A 91 6.80 -7.86 -1.05
CA GLY A 91 6.26 -8.45 -2.27
C GLY A 91 5.21 -9.53 -2.00
N ASP A 92 5.55 -10.58 -1.23
CA ASP A 92 4.59 -11.64 -0.93
C ASP A 92 3.47 -11.15 -0.02
N GLY A 93 3.80 -10.31 0.98
CA GLY A 93 2.80 -9.64 1.80
C GLY A 93 1.78 -8.86 0.97
N PHE A 94 2.24 -8.09 -0.03
CA PHE A 94 1.36 -7.40 -0.97
C PHE A 94 0.50 -8.39 -1.76
N ARG A 95 1.08 -9.45 -2.32
CA ARG A 95 0.33 -10.45 -3.10
C ARG A 95 -0.79 -11.09 -2.29
N ILE A 96 -0.51 -11.48 -1.05
CA ILE A 96 -1.50 -12.06 -0.13
C ILE A 96 -2.61 -11.03 0.19
N ALA A 97 -2.23 -9.79 0.49
CA ALA A 97 -3.18 -8.72 0.79
C ALA A 97 -4.09 -8.40 -0.41
N TYR A 98 -3.50 -8.33 -1.60
CA TYR A 98 -4.22 -8.06 -2.84
C TYR A 98 -5.17 -9.20 -3.21
N ASP A 99 -4.76 -10.45 -3.04
CA ASP A 99 -5.63 -11.61 -3.25
C ASP A 99 -6.83 -11.61 -2.29
N ALA A 100 -6.59 -11.34 -1.00
CA ALA A 100 -7.66 -11.18 0.00
C ALA A 100 -8.62 -10.03 -0.36
N PHE A 101 -8.08 -8.91 -0.86
CA PHE A 101 -8.88 -7.77 -1.33
C PHE A 101 -9.79 -8.16 -2.50
N GLN A 102 -9.28 -8.91 -3.46
CA GLN A 102 -10.05 -9.37 -4.62
C GLN A 102 -11.12 -10.40 -4.21
N ARG A 103 -10.79 -11.35 -3.30
CA ARG A 103 -11.77 -12.29 -2.74
C ARG A 103 -12.91 -11.58 -2.01
N GLY A 104 -12.62 -10.46 -1.34
CA GLY A 104 -13.62 -9.60 -0.69
C GLY A 104 -14.47 -8.77 -1.65
N GLY A 105 -14.33 -8.95 -2.97
CA GLY A 105 -15.08 -8.26 -4.01
C GLY A 105 -14.47 -6.95 -4.50
N GLY A 106 -13.22 -6.65 -4.10
CA GLY A 106 -12.52 -5.43 -4.48
C GLY A 106 -13.20 -4.14 -4.02
N GLY A 107 -12.71 -2.99 -4.49
CA GLY A 107 -13.19 -1.68 -4.09
C GLY A 107 -13.29 -1.49 -2.57
N MET A 108 -14.32 -0.79 -2.11
CA MET A 108 -14.52 -0.56 -0.67
C MET A 108 -14.86 -1.84 0.11
N ARG A 109 -15.53 -2.82 -0.52
CA ARG A 109 -15.91 -4.08 0.14
C ARG A 109 -14.68 -4.95 0.40
N GLY A 110 -13.82 -5.11 -0.60
CA GLY A 110 -12.56 -5.82 -0.50
C GLY A 110 -11.66 -5.19 0.56
N LEU A 111 -11.49 -3.87 0.52
CA LEU A 111 -10.66 -3.17 1.50
C LEU A 111 -11.20 -3.34 2.93
N ALA A 112 -12.52 -3.17 3.12
CA ALA A 112 -13.15 -3.38 4.41
C ALA A 112 -12.98 -4.82 4.90
N SER A 113 -13.07 -5.81 4.00
CA SER A 113 -12.85 -7.23 4.32
C SER A 113 -11.45 -7.47 4.86
N VAL A 114 -10.42 -7.08 4.11
CA VAL A 114 -9.00 -7.30 4.49
C VAL A 114 -8.67 -6.57 5.78
N VAL A 115 -9.06 -5.30 5.89
CA VAL A 115 -8.79 -4.50 7.10
C VAL A 115 -9.47 -5.13 8.32
N ASN A 116 -10.74 -5.53 8.21
CA ASN A 116 -11.43 -6.18 9.32
C ASN A 116 -10.81 -7.54 9.69
N SER A 117 -10.32 -8.29 8.70
CA SER A 117 -9.58 -9.54 8.89
C SER A 117 -8.32 -9.31 9.73
N VAL A 118 -7.51 -8.31 9.37
CA VAL A 118 -6.30 -7.92 10.10
C VAL A 118 -6.64 -7.41 11.50
N LEU A 119 -7.67 -6.58 11.66
CA LEU A 119 -8.08 -6.08 12.98
C LEU A 119 -8.56 -7.17 13.93
N ARG A 120 -9.19 -8.24 13.42
CA ARG A 120 -9.74 -9.32 14.24
C ARG A 120 -8.75 -10.44 14.50
N THR A 121 -7.91 -10.75 13.53
CA THR A 121 -7.10 -11.98 13.52
C THR A 121 -5.61 -11.72 13.38
N GLY A 122 -5.21 -10.51 12.98
CA GLY A 122 -3.83 -10.19 12.62
C GLY A 122 -3.36 -10.85 11.32
N ARG A 123 -4.28 -11.30 10.44
CA ARG A 123 -3.96 -12.01 9.19
C ARG A 123 -4.63 -11.39 7.96
N LEU A 124 -4.02 -11.59 6.79
CA LEU A 124 -4.52 -11.17 5.48
C LEU A 124 -5.41 -12.27 4.86
N GLN A 125 -6.63 -12.44 5.37
CA GLN A 125 -7.58 -13.45 4.88
C GLN A 125 -8.83 -12.84 4.26
#